data_AF-A0A832UID6-F1
#
_entry.id   AF-A0A832UID6-F1
#
_cell.length_a   1.000
_cell.length_b   1.000
_cell.length_c   1.000
_cell.angle_alpha   90.00
_cell.angle_beta   90.00
_cell.angle_gamma   90.00
#
_symmetry.space_group_name_H-M   'P 1'
#
loop_
_entity.id
_entity.type
_entity.pdbx_description
1 polymer ?
#
loop_
_entity_poly.entity_id
_entity_poly.type
_entity_poly.pdbx_seq_one_letter_code
_entity_poly.pdbx_strand_id
1 'polypeptide(L)'
;IGLFLNNIGIIIGAMLLSPLLGPIYALAISIAIGNQKATFDCVKILTIYILMLIGIAAVVTLPLTYLVELELTPEIASRMDANSVYIVMAILLGLATIIALAKGIPEGIAGVAIAAALLPPAVVTGIALVWFPAGFLDALTLTLQNVVGLVAGSLIGVVILKIGPRDLLAHYHAKKTLARVAWLLAAMILLLIGISFLI
;
A
#
# COMPACT_ATOMS: atom_id res chain seq x y z
N ILE A 1 -0.55 -10.48 16.45
CA ILE A 1 0.29 -10.91 17.60
C ILE A 1 1.38 -9.89 17.91
N GLY A 2 2.35 -9.64 17.02
CA GLY A 2 3.42 -8.65 17.28
C GLY A 2 2.90 -7.26 17.67
N LEU A 3 1.83 -6.79 17.01
CA LEU A 3 1.14 -5.54 17.34
C LEU A 3 0.53 -5.54 18.76
N PHE A 4 -0.07 -6.66 19.19
CA PHE A 4 -0.66 -6.79 20.53
C PHE A 4 0.39 -6.90 21.64
N LEU A 5 1.57 -7.43 21.32
CA LEU A 5 2.68 -7.54 22.27
C LEU A 5 3.63 -6.34 22.24
N ASN A 6 3.30 -5.29 21.46
CA ASN A 6 4.17 -4.13 21.22
C ASN A 6 5.61 -4.53 20.84
N ASN A 7 5.77 -5.59 20.04
CA ASN A 7 7.06 -6.17 19.71
C ASN A 7 7.44 -5.87 18.25
N ILE A 8 8.26 -4.83 18.09
CA ILE A 8 8.77 -4.34 16.80
C ILE A 8 9.54 -5.44 16.06
N GLY A 9 10.27 -6.30 16.76
CA GLY A 9 11.04 -7.39 16.14
C GLY A 9 10.15 -8.40 15.40
N ILE A 10 9.03 -8.80 16.01
CA ILE A 10 8.05 -9.70 15.38
C ILE A 10 7.35 -8.99 14.22
N ILE A 11 7.06 -7.69 14.37
CA ILE A 11 6.42 -6.87 13.32
C ILE A 11 7.32 -6.80 12.08
N ILE A 12 8.61 -6.46 12.25
CA ILE A 12 9.58 -6.40 11.16
C ILE A 12 9.79 -7.79 10.55
N GLY A 13 9.90 -8.83 11.38
CA GLY A 13 10.02 -10.22 10.92
C GLY A 13 8.87 -10.62 10.00
N ALA A 14 7.63 -10.23 10.32
CA ALA A 14 6.46 -10.47 9.48
C ALA A 14 6.49 -9.66 8.18
N MET A 15 6.99 -8.42 8.20
CA MET A 15 7.14 -7.59 6.98
C MET A 15 8.10 -8.22 5.97
N LEU A 16 9.20 -8.81 6.43
CA LEU A 16 10.22 -9.41 5.57
C LEU A 16 9.70 -10.58 4.71
N LEU A 17 8.68 -11.29 5.19
CA LEU A 17 8.06 -12.40 4.47
C LEU A 17 6.94 -11.95 3.51
N SER A 18 6.55 -10.68 3.55
CA SER A 18 5.34 -10.21 2.86
C SER A 18 5.57 -10.01 1.35
N PRO A 19 4.83 -10.70 0.46
CA PRO A 19 5.04 -10.65 -0.98
C PRO A 19 4.33 -9.46 -1.67
N LEU A 20 4.25 -8.30 -1.02
CA LEU A 20 3.49 -7.14 -1.50
C LEU A 20 4.17 -6.37 -2.66
N LEU A 21 5.47 -6.59 -2.88
CA LEU A 21 6.21 -5.92 -3.95
C LEU A 21 5.70 -6.30 -5.34
N GLY A 22 5.40 -7.58 -5.55
CA GLY A 22 5.03 -8.11 -6.87
C GLY A 22 3.81 -7.38 -7.47
N PRO A 23 2.66 -7.33 -6.78
CA PRO A 23 1.47 -6.67 -7.31
C PRO A 23 1.64 -5.17 -7.58
N ILE A 24 2.32 -4.43 -6.70
CA ILE A 24 2.53 -2.98 -6.86
C ILE A 24 3.48 -2.69 -8.03
N TYR A 25 4.57 -3.44 -8.12
CA TYR A 25 5.51 -3.34 -9.23
C TYR A 25 4.87 -3.70 -10.57
N ALA A 26 4.18 -4.85 -10.63
CA ALA A 26 3.50 -5.31 -11.84
C ALA A 26 2.41 -4.34 -12.30
N LEU A 27 1.70 -3.71 -11.37
CA LEU A 27 0.72 -2.67 -11.66
C LEU A 27 1.38 -1.46 -12.34
N ALA A 28 2.47 -0.93 -11.75
CA ALA A 28 3.18 0.23 -12.29
C ALA A 28 3.71 -0.03 -13.71
N ILE A 29 4.30 -1.21 -13.95
CA ILE A 29 4.80 -1.62 -15.27
C ILE A 29 3.67 -1.84 -16.27
N SER A 30 2.57 -2.47 -15.86
CA SER A 30 1.41 -2.72 -16.74
C SER A 30 0.78 -1.41 -17.23
N ILE A 31 0.72 -0.40 -16.35
CA ILE A 31 0.27 0.95 -16.69
C ILE A 31 1.25 1.62 -17.65
N ALA A 32 2.56 1.46 -17.43
CA ALA A 32 3.62 1.99 -18.29
C ALA A 32 3.52 1.50 -19.74
N ILE A 33 3.23 0.21 -19.89
CA ILE A 33 3.13 -0.47 -21.19
C ILE A 33 1.73 -0.23 -21.82
N GLY A 34 0.77 0.30 -21.05
CA GLY A 34 -0.59 0.56 -21.51
C GLY A 34 -1.47 -0.69 -21.61
N ASN A 35 -1.10 -1.79 -20.94
CA ASN A 35 -1.88 -3.01 -20.94
C ASN A 35 -3.02 -2.90 -19.92
N GLN A 36 -4.21 -2.54 -20.41
CA GLN A 36 -5.38 -2.34 -19.54
C GLN A 36 -5.83 -3.62 -18.84
N LYS A 37 -5.80 -4.78 -19.53
CA LYS A 37 -6.19 -6.06 -18.92
C LYS A 37 -5.29 -6.41 -17.74
N ALA A 38 -3.97 -6.37 -17.97
CA ALA A 38 -2.98 -6.63 -16.91
C ALA A 38 -3.07 -5.60 -15.77
N THR A 39 -3.38 -4.34 -16.07
CA THR A 39 -3.60 -3.31 -15.05
C THR A 39 -4.78 -3.68 -14.15
N PHE A 40 -5.93 -4.06 -14.72
CA PHE A 40 -7.10 -4.48 -13.96
C PHE A 40 -6.83 -5.75 -13.13
N ASP A 41 -6.13 -6.72 -13.71
CA ASP A 41 -5.75 -7.94 -13.00
C ASP A 41 -4.83 -7.64 -11.80
N CYS A 42 -3.85 -6.75 -11.97
CA CYS A 42 -2.96 -6.33 -10.88
C CYS A 42 -3.71 -5.58 -9.78
N VAL A 43 -4.63 -4.66 -10.13
CA VAL A 43 -5.48 -3.98 -9.15
C VAL A 43 -6.31 -5.00 -8.38
N LYS A 44 -6.96 -5.95 -9.08
CA LYS A 44 -7.76 -6.99 -8.45
C LYS A 44 -6.93 -7.83 -7.47
N ILE A 45 -5.74 -8.25 -7.88
CA ILE A 45 -4.82 -9.01 -7.03
C ILE A 45 -4.46 -8.19 -5.79
N LEU A 46 -4.04 -6.93 -5.96
CA LEU A 46 -3.68 -6.05 -4.85
C LEU A 46 -4.84 -5.86 -3.87
N THR A 47 -6.06 -5.63 -4.37
CA THR A 47 -7.27 -5.51 -3.55
C THR A 47 -7.56 -6.81 -2.79
N ILE A 48 -7.46 -7.98 -3.44
CA ILE A 48 -7.64 -9.28 -2.77
C ILE A 48 -6.62 -9.47 -1.66
N TYR A 49 -5.34 -9.14 -1.89
CA TYR A 49 -4.30 -9.22 -0.87
C TYR A 49 -4.61 -8.34 0.34
N ILE A 50 -4.98 -7.08 0.12
CA ILE A 50 -5.32 -6.15 1.22
C ILE A 50 -6.54 -6.65 1.99
N LEU A 51 -7.61 -7.06 1.29
CA LEU A 51 -8.80 -7.61 1.94
C LEU A 51 -8.51 -8.89 2.71
N MET A 52 -7.63 -9.74 2.19
CA MET A 52 -7.19 -10.95 2.88
C MET A 52 -6.40 -10.60 4.15
N LEU A 53 -5.52 -9.61 4.12
CA LEU A 53 -4.79 -9.13 5.31
C LEU A 53 -5.76 -8.60 6.38
N ILE A 54 -6.70 -7.73 5.98
CA ILE A 54 -7.72 -7.16 6.87
C ILE A 54 -8.61 -8.29 7.44
N GLY A 55 -9.06 -9.21 6.59
CA GLY A 55 -9.93 -10.32 6.96
C GLY A 55 -9.26 -11.30 7.91
N ILE A 56 -8.02 -11.70 7.64
CA ILE A 56 -7.24 -12.56 8.55
C ILE A 56 -7.02 -11.87 9.88
N ALA A 57 -6.65 -10.58 9.87
CA ALA A 57 -6.49 -9.81 11.10
C ALA A 57 -7.79 -9.78 11.91
N ALA A 58 -8.93 -9.46 11.29
CA ALA A 58 -10.23 -9.47 11.95
C ALA A 58 -10.60 -10.85 12.53
N VAL A 59 -10.44 -11.93 11.75
CA VAL A 59 -10.75 -13.31 12.19
C VAL A 59 -9.89 -13.73 13.38
N VAL A 60 -8.61 -13.34 13.39
CA VAL A 60 -7.70 -13.63 14.51
C VAL A 60 -8.02 -12.77 15.73
N THR A 61 -8.40 -11.51 15.54
CA THR A 61 -8.74 -10.59 16.63
C THR A 61 -10.03 -10.97 17.35
N LEU A 62 -11.05 -11.45 16.64
CA LEU A 62 -12.34 -11.85 17.22
C LEU A 62 -12.22 -12.73 18.48
N PRO A 63 -11.59 -13.92 18.43
CA PRO A 63 -11.47 -14.77 19.62
C PRO A 63 -10.55 -14.16 20.68
N LEU A 64 -9.51 -13.41 20.27
CA LEU A 64 -8.58 -12.77 21.21
C LEU A 64 -9.26 -11.73 22.09
N THR A 65 -10.22 -10.98 21.55
CA THR A 65 -11.01 -10.00 22.32
C THR A 65 -11.82 -10.64 23.44
N TYR A 66 -12.23 -11.90 23.31
CA TYR A 66 -12.96 -12.61 24.35
C TYR A 66 -12.06 -13.38 25.33
N LEU A 67 -10.81 -13.66 24.94
CA LEU A 67 -9.88 -14.50 25.71
C LEU A 67 -8.88 -13.70 26.53
N VAL A 68 -8.55 -12.48 26.12
CA VAL A 68 -7.48 -11.66 26.71
C VAL A 68 -7.92 -10.19 26.77
N GLU A 69 -7.59 -9.49 27.86
CA GLU A 69 -7.68 -8.03 27.90
C GLU A 69 -6.66 -7.44 26.92
N LEU A 70 -7.15 -6.99 25.77
CA LEU A 70 -6.33 -6.32 24.76
C LEU A 70 -6.12 -4.87 25.18
N GLU A 71 -4.86 -4.46 25.30
CA GLU A 71 -4.50 -3.05 25.52
C GLU A 71 -4.18 -2.35 24.20
N LEU A 72 -4.45 -1.04 24.14
CA LEU A 72 -4.06 -0.21 23.01
C LEU A 72 -2.55 0.01 23.05
N THR A 73 -1.81 -0.72 22.23
CA THR A 73 -0.36 -0.56 22.16
C THR A 73 0.01 0.69 21.35
N PRO A 74 1.17 1.32 21.63
CA PRO A 74 1.67 2.45 20.83
C PRO A 74 1.81 2.14 19.33
N GLU A 75 2.17 0.89 18.99
CA GLU A 75 2.26 0.44 17.60
C GLU A 75 0.91 0.33 16.90
N ILE A 76 -0.19 0.09 17.63
CA ILE A 76 -1.54 0.14 17.06
C ILE A 76 -2.01 1.59 16.96
N ALA A 77 -1.82 2.38 18.02
CA ALA A 77 -2.24 3.78 18.06
C ALA A 77 -1.57 4.63 16.98
N SER A 78 -0.27 4.47 16.75
CA SER A 78 0.46 5.19 15.70
C SER A 78 0.04 4.84 14.26
N ARG A 79 -0.73 3.76 14.08
CA ARG A 79 -1.29 3.34 12.79
C ARG A 79 -2.79 3.62 12.68
N MET A 80 -3.36 4.31 13.69
CA MET A 80 -4.70 4.89 13.70
C MET A 80 -4.65 6.42 13.63
N ASP A 81 -3.50 7.01 13.25
CA ASP A 81 -3.35 8.43 12.99
C ASP A 81 -3.16 8.67 11.49
N ALA A 82 -4.24 9.06 10.83
CA ALA A 82 -4.29 9.28 9.39
C ALA A 82 -3.71 10.65 9.01
N ASN A 83 -2.40 10.84 9.23
CA ASN A 83 -1.75 12.09 8.85
C ASN A 83 -1.43 12.14 7.34
N SER A 84 -1.81 13.23 6.67
CA SER A 84 -1.53 13.47 5.25
C SER A 84 -0.04 13.40 4.88
N VAL A 85 0.89 13.58 5.83
CA VAL A 85 2.34 13.43 5.59
C VAL A 85 2.72 12.01 5.13
N TYR A 86 2.00 10.98 5.57
CA TYR A 86 2.27 9.59 5.18
C TYR A 86 2.09 9.34 3.69
N ILE A 87 1.22 10.10 3.00
CA ILE A 87 1.04 9.95 1.56
C ILE A 87 2.28 10.39 0.78
N VAL A 88 2.95 11.46 1.24
CA VAL A 88 4.19 11.95 0.64
C VAL A 88 5.31 10.94 0.84
N MET A 89 5.40 10.39 2.06
CA MET A 89 6.35 9.31 2.37
C MET A 89 6.10 8.09 1.45
N ALA A 90 4.85 7.66 1.30
CA ALA A 90 4.49 6.53 0.44
C ALA A 90 4.85 6.77 -1.04
N ILE A 91 4.65 7.99 -1.54
CA ILE A 91 5.07 8.38 -2.90
C ILE A 91 6.58 8.27 -3.06
N LEU A 92 7.36 8.78 -2.09
CA LEU A 92 8.82 8.70 -2.15
C LEU A 92 9.32 7.24 -2.07
N LEU A 93 8.70 6.41 -1.24
CA LEU A 93 9.00 4.97 -1.13
C LEU A 93 8.71 4.22 -2.43
N GLY A 94 7.56 4.48 -3.05
CA GLY A 94 7.17 3.87 -4.32
C GLY A 94 8.13 4.24 -5.45
N LEU A 95 8.57 5.50 -5.49
CA LEU A 95 9.58 5.99 -6.43
C LEU A 95 10.94 5.35 -6.18
N ALA A 96 11.40 5.35 -4.93
CA ALA A 96 12.68 4.75 -4.54
C ALA A 96 12.73 3.26 -4.88
N THR A 97 11.63 2.53 -4.66
CA THR A 97 11.50 1.10 -5.00
C THR A 97 11.75 0.86 -6.48
N ILE A 98 11.09 1.62 -7.36
CA ILE A 98 11.27 1.45 -8.81
C ILE A 98 12.69 1.77 -9.26
N ILE A 99 13.28 2.85 -8.72
CA ILE A 99 14.67 3.22 -9.04
C ILE A 99 15.65 2.16 -8.53
N ALA A 100 15.42 1.62 -7.32
CA ALA A 100 16.24 0.57 -6.73
C ALA A 100 16.22 -0.70 -7.58
N LEU A 101 15.03 -1.17 -7.96
CA LEU A 101 14.85 -2.35 -8.81
C LEU A 101 15.50 -2.16 -10.18
N ALA A 102 15.34 -0.98 -10.80
CA ALA A 102 15.98 -0.67 -12.08
C ALA A 102 17.51 -0.62 -12.01
N LYS A 103 18.08 -0.34 -10.82
CA LYS A 103 19.52 -0.37 -10.57
C LYS A 103 20.04 -1.76 -10.16
N GLY A 104 19.19 -2.79 -10.14
CA GLY A 104 19.57 -4.15 -9.78
C GLY A 104 19.71 -4.38 -8.26
N ILE A 105 19.12 -3.52 -7.43
CA ILE A 105 19.05 -3.78 -5.99
C ILE A 105 18.14 -4.99 -5.76
N PRO A 106 18.50 -5.93 -4.86
CA PRO A 106 17.70 -7.12 -4.60
C PRO A 106 16.24 -6.78 -4.27
N GLU A 107 15.32 -7.49 -4.93
CA GLU A 107 13.87 -7.34 -4.74
C GLU A 107 13.46 -7.45 -3.27
N GLY A 108 14.18 -8.26 -2.48
CA GLY A 108 13.96 -8.39 -1.05
C GLY A 108 14.02 -7.04 -0.32
N ILE A 109 15.02 -6.21 -0.59
CA ILE A 109 15.23 -4.91 0.09
C ILE A 109 14.12 -3.92 -0.27
N ALA A 110 13.79 -3.83 -1.56
CA ALA A 110 12.69 -3.01 -2.04
C ALA A 110 11.34 -3.50 -1.48
N GLY A 111 11.20 -4.82 -1.32
CA GLY A 111 10.00 -5.46 -0.77
C GLY A 111 9.80 -5.15 0.70
N VAL A 112 10.87 -5.09 1.49
CA VAL A 112 10.78 -4.67 2.90
C VAL A 112 10.21 -3.26 3.02
N ALA A 113 10.64 -2.32 2.16
CA ALA A 113 10.17 -0.94 2.21
C ALA A 113 8.65 -0.83 1.93
N ILE A 114 8.16 -1.55 0.91
CA ILE A 114 6.73 -1.64 0.60
C ILE A 114 5.96 -2.32 1.74
N ALA A 115 6.46 -3.44 2.24
CA ALA A 115 5.83 -4.19 3.31
C ALA A 115 5.77 -3.38 4.61
N ALA A 116 6.81 -2.61 4.94
CA ALA A 116 6.85 -1.76 6.12
C ALA A 116 5.80 -0.64 6.07
N ALA A 117 5.56 -0.07 4.88
CA ALA A 117 4.54 0.96 4.70
C ALA A 117 3.11 0.40 4.70
N LEU A 118 2.88 -0.80 4.17
CA LEU A 118 1.52 -1.30 3.91
C LEU A 118 1.02 -2.36 4.89
N LEU A 119 1.89 -3.28 5.35
CA LEU A 119 1.47 -4.42 6.15
C LEU A 119 0.92 -4.01 7.53
N PRO A 120 1.60 -3.16 8.34
CA PRO A 120 1.06 -2.75 9.64
C PRO A 120 -0.29 -2.05 9.57
N PRO A 121 -0.49 -0.98 8.76
CA PRO A 121 -1.77 -0.29 8.75
C PRO A 121 -2.88 -1.23 8.25
N ALA A 122 -2.61 -2.14 7.29
CA ALA A 122 -3.63 -3.07 6.80
C ALA A 122 -4.08 -4.05 7.89
N VAL A 123 -3.13 -4.56 8.68
CA VAL A 123 -3.44 -5.42 9.82
C VAL A 123 -4.18 -4.62 10.92
N VAL A 124 -3.75 -3.39 11.19
CA VAL A 124 -4.42 -2.52 12.18
C VAL A 124 -5.85 -2.17 11.76
N THR A 125 -6.12 -1.96 10.47
CA THR A 125 -7.49 -1.80 9.96
C THR A 125 -8.36 -3.02 10.28
N GLY A 126 -7.84 -4.24 10.09
CA GLY A 126 -8.57 -5.47 10.44
C GLY A 126 -8.78 -5.65 11.95
N ILE A 127 -7.79 -5.25 12.77
CA ILE A 127 -7.93 -5.23 14.23
C ILE A 127 -9.00 -4.20 14.65
N ALA A 128 -8.93 -2.98 14.11
CA ALA A 128 -9.85 -1.89 14.40
C ALA A 128 -11.31 -2.23 14.03
N LEU A 129 -11.51 -2.95 12.91
CA LEU A 129 -12.83 -3.40 12.48
C LEU A 129 -13.56 -4.24 13.54
N VAL A 130 -12.83 -4.98 14.37
CA VAL A 130 -13.40 -5.87 15.38
C VAL A 130 -13.34 -5.27 16.77
N TRP A 131 -12.17 -4.73 17.15
CA TRP A 131 -11.88 -4.36 18.52
C TRP A 131 -12.07 -2.88 18.81
N PHE A 132 -11.78 -1.99 17.85
CA PHE A 132 -11.84 -0.54 18.04
C PHE A 132 -12.43 0.17 16.80
N PRO A 133 -13.76 0.10 16.62
CA PRO A 133 -14.40 0.59 15.40
C PRO A 133 -14.29 2.10 15.21
N ALA A 134 -14.03 2.87 16.27
CA ALA A 134 -13.79 4.31 16.19
C ALA A 134 -12.53 4.63 15.35
N GLY A 135 -11.43 3.89 15.53
CA GLY A 135 -10.19 4.08 14.78
C GLY A 135 -10.14 3.30 13.45
N PHE A 136 -11.24 2.66 13.05
CA PHE A 136 -11.29 1.90 11.80
C PHE A 136 -11.13 2.80 10.58
N LEU A 137 -11.80 3.95 10.57
CA LEU A 137 -11.74 4.89 9.45
C LEU A 137 -10.33 5.50 9.33
N ASP A 138 -9.66 5.80 10.43
CA ASP A 138 -8.29 6.32 10.43
C ASP A 138 -7.30 5.29 9.90
N ALA A 139 -7.35 4.06 10.43
CA ALA A 139 -6.49 2.99 9.95
C ALA A 139 -6.74 2.71 8.46
N LEU A 140 -8.02 2.64 8.04
CA LEU A 140 -8.38 2.39 6.64
C LEU A 140 -7.92 3.52 5.72
N THR A 141 -8.10 4.79 6.11
CA THR A 141 -7.62 5.92 5.30
C THR A 141 -6.10 5.91 5.20
N LEU A 142 -5.38 5.62 6.28
CA LEU A 142 -3.92 5.46 6.25
C LEU A 142 -3.48 4.31 5.32
N THR A 143 -4.17 3.16 5.33
CA THR A 143 -3.87 2.07 4.38
C THR A 143 -4.04 2.51 2.94
N LEU A 144 -5.15 3.18 2.62
CA LEU A 144 -5.43 3.65 1.28
C LEU A 144 -4.42 4.71 0.85
N GLN A 145 -4.07 5.65 1.72
CA GLN A 145 -3.02 6.64 1.45
C GLN A 145 -1.70 5.94 1.11
N ASN A 146 -1.30 4.90 1.85
CA ASN A 146 -0.06 4.19 1.57
C ASN A 146 -0.12 3.40 0.26
N VAL A 147 -1.23 2.71 -0.04
CA VAL A 147 -1.40 2.00 -1.33
C VAL A 147 -1.33 2.97 -2.50
N VAL A 148 -2.13 4.04 -2.44
CA VAL A 148 -2.25 5.02 -3.52
C VAL A 148 -0.94 5.78 -3.69
N GLY A 149 -0.31 6.17 -2.59
CA GLY A 149 0.99 6.82 -2.60
C GLY A 149 2.08 5.94 -3.20
N LEU A 150 2.18 4.67 -2.79
CA LEU A 150 3.15 3.72 -3.35
C LEU A 150 2.94 3.54 -4.87
N VAL A 151 1.71 3.34 -5.32
CA VAL A 151 1.41 3.18 -6.75
C VAL A 151 1.73 4.46 -7.52
N ALA A 152 1.35 5.63 -7.02
CA ALA A 152 1.67 6.91 -7.65
C ALA A 152 3.19 7.14 -7.73
N GLY A 153 3.91 6.91 -6.63
CA GLY A 153 5.37 6.97 -6.57
C GLY A 153 6.04 6.04 -7.57
N SER A 154 5.57 4.79 -7.65
CA SER A 154 6.08 3.81 -8.60
C SER A 154 5.84 4.23 -10.04
N LEU A 155 4.68 4.81 -10.37
CA LEU A 155 4.44 5.37 -11.71
C LEU A 155 5.38 6.54 -12.04
N ILE A 156 5.66 7.42 -11.08
CA ILE A 156 6.64 8.50 -11.28
C ILE A 156 8.03 7.90 -11.58
N GLY A 157 8.45 6.88 -10.83
CA GLY A 157 9.71 6.17 -11.06
C GLY A 157 9.81 5.56 -12.45
N VAL A 158 8.73 4.91 -12.90
CA VAL A 158 8.62 4.33 -14.25
C VAL A 158 8.75 5.39 -15.35
N VAL A 159 8.10 6.55 -15.16
CA VAL A 159 8.17 7.68 -16.10
C VAL A 159 9.59 8.26 -16.15
N ILE A 160 10.25 8.44 -15.00
CA ILE A 160 11.62 8.95 -14.90
C ILE A 160 12.60 8.03 -15.65
N LEU A 161 12.43 6.71 -15.48
CA LEU A 161 13.27 5.71 -16.12
C LEU A 161 12.91 5.47 -17.60
N LYS A 162 11.92 6.19 -18.14
CA LYS A 162 11.40 6.04 -19.51
C LYS A 162 11.04 4.60 -19.85
N ILE A 163 10.54 3.85 -18.86
CA ILE A 163 10.04 2.49 -19.05
C ILE A 163 8.73 2.61 -19.85
N GLY A 164 8.73 2.09 -21.08
CA GLY A 164 7.60 2.19 -22.00
C GLY A 164 7.68 1.15 -23.12
N PRO A 165 6.60 0.98 -23.89
CA PRO A 165 6.55 -0.02 -24.95
C PRO A 165 7.54 0.31 -26.07
N ARG A 166 8.10 -0.70 -26.75
CA ARG A 166 9.09 -0.50 -27.83
C ARG A 166 8.48 -0.04 -29.17
N ASP A 167 7.14 -0.15 -29.30
CA ASP A 167 6.41 0.12 -30.54
C ASP A 167 5.77 1.52 -30.54
N LEU A 168 5.89 2.22 -31.68
CA LEU A 168 5.44 3.61 -31.88
C LEU A 168 3.92 3.78 -31.79
N LEU A 169 3.15 2.79 -32.25
CA LEU A 169 1.68 2.80 -32.10
C LEU A 169 1.24 2.50 -30.67
N ALA A 170 1.97 1.63 -29.96
CA ALA A 170 1.72 1.33 -28.55
C ALA A 170 2.07 2.52 -27.64
N HIS A 171 3.05 3.37 -28.01
CA HIS A 171 3.42 4.57 -27.27
C HIS A 171 2.25 5.57 -27.11
N TYR A 172 1.38 5.71 -28.11
CA TYR A 172 0.24 6.63 -28.04
C TYR A 172 -0.82 6.14 -27.04
N HIS A 173 -1.14 4.84 -27.08
CA HIS A 173 -2.09 4.21 -26.14
C HIS A 173 -1.53 4.17 -24.70
N ALA A 174 -0.23 3.93 -24.54
CA ALA A 174 0.44 3.95 -23.25
C ALA A 174 0.41 5.35 -22.60
N LYS A 175 0.75 6.42 -23.33
CA LYS A 175 0.66 7.80 -22.79
C LYS A 175 -0.75 8.17 -22.34
N LYS A 176 -1.78 7.83 -23.14
CA LYS A 176 -3.18 8.11 -22.79
C LYS A 176 -3.65 7.30 -21.57
N THR A 177 -3.15 6.08 -21.40
CA THR A 177 -3.48 5.23 -20.24
C THR A 177 -2.77 5.75 -19.00
N LEU A 178 -1.48 6.07 -19.09
CA LEU A 178 -0.69 6.64 -18.03
C LEU A 178 -1.26 7.98 -17.56
N ALA A 179 -1.62 8.88 -18.47
CA ALA A 179 -2.24 10.16 -18.12
C ALA A 179 -3.60 9.99 -17.42
N ARG A 180 -4.44 9.06 -17.90
CA ARG A 180 -5.73 8.75 -17.25
C ARG A 180 -5.53 8.20 -15.84
N VAL A 181 -4.62 7.23 -15.66
CA VAL A 181 -4.36 6.64 -14.34
C VAL A 181 -3.71 7.66 -13.40
N ALA A 182 -2.78 8.48 -13.89
CA ALA A 182 -2.19 9.55 -13.10
C ALA A 182 -3.24 10.56 -12.61
N TRP A 183 -4.19 10.94 -13.48
CA TRP A 183 -5.28 11.85 -13.10
C TRP A 183 -6.22 11.21 -12.07
N LEU A 184 -6.55 9.93 -12.24
CA LEU A 184 -7.35 9.17 -11.26
C LEU A 184 -6.65 9.06 -9.90
N LEU A 185 -5.34 8.78 -9.88
CA LEU A 185 -4.57 8.72 -8.65
C LEU A 185 -4.46 10.10 -7.99
N ALA A 186 -4.25 11.17 -8.75
CA ALA A 186 -4.25 12.53 -8.21
C ALA A 186 -5.60 12.90 -7.59
N ALA A 187 -6.72 12.56 -8.25
CA ALA A 187 -8.05 12.76 -7.70
C ALA A 187 -8.26 11.94 -6.41
N MET A 188 -7.81 10.69 -6.38
CA MET A 188 -7.91 9.83 -5.20
C MET A 188 -7.03 10.32 -4.04
N ILE A 189 -5.83 10.84 -4.32
CA ILE A 189 -4.95 11.49 -3.34
C ILE A 189 -5.65 12.71 -2.73
N LEU A 190 -6.19 13.61 -3.56
CA LEU A 190 -6.89 14.80 -3.08
C LEU A 190 -8.11 14.44 -2.22
N LEU A 191 -8.86 13.42 -2.63
CA LEU A 191 -9.99 12.91 -1.87
C LEU A 191 -9.54 12.35 -0.50
N LEU A 192 -8.49 11.54 -0.47
CA LEU A 192 -7.97 10.94 0.77
C LEU A 192 -7.37 11.98 1.72
N ILE A 193 -6.74 13.02 1.18
CA ILE A 193 -6.28 14.17 1.98
C ILE A 193 -7.49 14.90 2.57
N GLY A 194 -8.53 15.15 1.76
CA GLY A 194 -9.76 15.78 2.25
C GLY A 194 -10.44 15.01 3.38
N ILE A 195 -10.48 13.67 3.28
CA ILE A 195 -11.00 12.79 4.34
C ILE A 195 -10.10 12.87 5.59
N SER A 196 -8.79 12.84 5.43
CA SER A 196 -7.81 12.95 6.53
C SER A 196 -7.90 14.28 7.29
N PHE A 197 -8.39 15.35 6.67
CA PHE A 197 -8.67 16.61 7.37
C PHE A 197 -10.02 16.65 8.09
N LEU A 198 -10.93 15.71 7.79
CA LEU A 198 -12.29 15.70 8.31
C LEU A 198 -12.46 14.79 9.53
N ILE A 199 -11.63 13.75 9.65
CA ILE A 199 -11.59 12.81 10.76
C ILE A 199 -10.57 13.30 11.80
#